data_AF-A0A0A2M028-F1
#
_entry.id   AF-A0A0A2M028-F1
#
_cell.length_a   1.000
_cell.length_b   1.000
_cell.length_c   1.000
_cell.angle_alpha   90.00
_cell.angle_beta   90.00
_cell.angle_gamma   90.00
#
_symmetry.space_group_name_H-M   'P 1'
#
loop_
_entity.id
_entity.type
_entity.pdbx_description
1 polymer ?
#
loop_
_entity_poly.entity_id
_entity_poly.type
_entity_poly.pdbx_seq_one_letter_code
_entity_poly.pdbx_strand_id
1 'polypeptide(L)'
;METEKLKDVADFAAKVETAQQFNILTPSRYGKESYSAELQFGGYNHLMLTIIDIMKVCVVALDAQEDLAPQFHSASNISAVLDIAIQLMPMEESQILDDCHQLHLKLKQLRG
;
A
#
# COMPACT_ATOMS: atom_id res chain seq x y z
N MET A 1 -16.01 -11.16 -42.04
CA MET A 1 -16.38 -11.36 -40.63
C MET A 1 -15.29 -12.03 -39.79
N GLU A 2 -14.83 -13.27 -40.07
CA GLU A 2 -13.72 -13.88 -39.30
C GLU A 2 -12.36 -13.20 -39.55
N THR A 3 -12.07 -12.82 -40.79
CA THR A 3 -10.85 -12.13 -41.19
C THR A 3 -10.75 -10.69 -40.69
N GLU A 4 -11.88 -9.99 -40.55
CA GLU A 4 -11.93 -8.63 -39.98
C GLU A 4 -11.68 -8.66 -38.47
N LYS A 5 -12.29 -9.62 -37.75
CA LYS A 5 -12.02 -9.84 -36.32
C LYS A 5 -10.55 -10.17 -36.04
N LEU A 6 -9.91 -10.95 -36.92
CA LEU A 6 -8.49 -11.29 -36.77
C LEU A 6 -7.59 -10.06 -36.91
N LYS A 7 -7.94 -9.14 -37.80
CA LYS A 7 -7.21 -7.89 -38.02
C LYS A 7 -7.37 -6.92 -36.84
N ASP A 8 -8.59 -6.79 -36.31
CA ASP A 8 -8.85 -5.95 -35.15
C ASP A 8 -8.06 -6.41 -33.90
N VAL A 9 -7.93 -7.72 -33.71
CA VAL A 9 -7.12 -8.30 -32.62
C VAL A 9 -5.63 -8.02 -32.82
N ALA A 10 -5.11 -8.13 -34.05
CA ALA A 10 -3.72 -7.83 -34.34
C ALA A 10 -3.39 -6.34 -34.15
N ASP A 11 -4.28 -5.45 -34.60
CA ASP A 11 -4.15 -4.00 -34.42
C ASP A 11 -4.22 -3.61 -32.93
N PHE A 12 -5.03 -4.30 -32.14
CA PHE A 12 -5.07 -4.13 -30.69
C PHE A 12 -3.79 -4.64 -30.01
N ALA A 13 -3.29 -5.83 -30.38
CA ALA A 13 -2.07 -6.38 -29.83
C ALA A 13 -0.86 -5.46 -30.08
N ALA A 14 -0.71 -4.94 -31.30
CA ALA A 14 0.34 -3.98 -31.63
C ALA A 14 0.26 -2.69 -30.80
N LYS A 15 -0.96 -2.21 -30.49
CA LYS A 15 -1.17 -1.06 -29.60
C LYS A 15 -0.81 -1.38 -28.15
N VAL A 16 -1.08 -2.59 -27.68
CA VAL A 16 -0.74 -3.01 -26.31
C VAL A 16 0.77 -3.20 -26.14
N GLU A 17 1.46 -3.78 -27.13
CA GLU A 17 2.92 -3.96 -27.11
C GLU A 17 3.69 -2.63 -27.10
N THR A 18 3.10 -1.59 -27.69
CA THR A 18 3.68 -0.23 -27.72
C THR A 18 3.13 0.67 -26.62
N ALA A 19 2.19 0.18 -25.80
CA ALA A 19 1.57 0.96 -24.74
C ALA A 19 2.56 1.18 -23.58
N GLN A 20 2.71 2.45 -23.19
CA GLN A 20 3.50 2.85 -22.02
C GLN A 20 2.62 3.08 -20.77
N GLN A 21 1.29 2.94 -20.91
CA GLN A 21 0.30 3.29 -19.90
C GLN A 21 0.12 2.23 -18.79
N PHE A 22 0.71 1.04 -18.92
CA PHE A 22 0.55 -0.08 -17.98
C PHE A 22 1.80 -0.31 -17.10
N ASN A 23 2.28 0.74 -16.44
CA ASN A 23 3.51 0.70 -15.65
C ASN A 23 3.29 0.80 -14.13
N ILE A 24 2.07 1.07 -13.67
CA ILE A 24 1.76 1.25 -12.24
C ILE A 24 1.65 -0.11 -11.53
N LEU A 25 0.99 -1.09 -12.15
CA LEU A 25 0.79 -2.41 -11.57
C LEU A 25 1.88 -3.36 -12.03
N THR A 26 2.61 -3.91 -11.06
CA THR A 26 3.63 -4.93 -11.28
C THR A 26 3.15 -6.26 -10.71
N PRO A 27 3.45 -7.40 -11.35
CA PRO A 27 3.11 -8.70 -10.79
C PRO A 27 3.77 -8.88 -9.42
N SER A 28 2.97 -9.21 -8.40
CA SER A 28 3.49 -9.47 -7.05
C SER A 28 4.34 -10.74 -7.05
N ARG A 29 5.44 -10.71 -6.29
CA ARG A 29 6.33 -11.88 -6.11
C ARG A 29 5.71 -12.96 -5.21
N TYR A 30 4.70 -12.62 -4.43
CA TYR A 30 4.24 -13.44 -3.30
C TYR A 30 2.87 -14.11 -3.52
N GLY A 31 2.17 -13.84 -4.62
CA GLY A 31 0.85 -14.45 -4.88
C GLY A 31 0.52 -14.60 -6.35
N LYS A 32 0.05 -15.79 -6.75
CA LYS A 32 -0.61 -15.99 -8.06
C LYS A 32 -1.80 -15.03 -8.14
N GLU A 33 -1.89 -14.27 -9.23
CA GLU A 33 -2.99 -13.33 -9.52
C GLU A 33 -3.04 -12.07 -8.62
N SER A 34 -1.92 -11.67 -8.01
CA SER A 34 -1.83 -10.40 -7.28
C SER A 34 -0.89 -9.41 -7.96
N TYR A 35 -1.24 -8.12 -7.89
CA TYR A 35 -0.44 -7.02 -8.42
C TYR A 35 -0.03 -6.08 -7.28
N SER A 36 1.11 -5.43 -7.44
CA SER A 36 1.65 -4.46 -6.51
C SER A 36 1.83 -3.11 -7.21
N ALA A 37 1.59 -2.03 -6.48
CA ALA A 37 1.95 -0.69 -6.88
C ALA A 37 3.11 -0.21 -5.98
N GLU A 38 4.11 0.45 -6.57
CA GLU A 38 5.24 0.97 -5.81
C GLU A 38 4.84 2.26 -5.08
N LEU A 39 5.17 2.33 -3.79
CA LEU A 39 5.03 3.53 -2.97
C LEU A 39 6.42 3.98 -2.52
N GLN A 40 6.72 5.26 -2.69
CA GLN A 40 8.01 5.83 -2.36
C GLN A 40 7.96 6.58 -1.03
N PHE A 41 8.86 6.20 -0.12
CA PHE A 41 9.00 6.82 1.21
C PHE A 41 10.43 7.30 1.40
N GLY A 42 10.60 8.33 2.25
CA GLY A 42 11.91 8.91 2.55
C GLY A 42 12.72 8.10 3.58
N GLY A 43 12.14 7.03 4.11
CA GLY A 43 12.69 6.19 5.19
C GLY A 43 11.60 5.79 6.19
N TYR A 44 11.97 4.98 7.19
CA TYR A 44 11.03 4.43 8.18
C TYR A 44 10.24 5.50 8.92
N ASN A 45 10.83 6.65 9.22
CA ASN A 45 10.08 7.73 9.88
C ASN A 45 8.97 8.29 8.98
N HIS A 46 9.25 8.51 7.68
CA HIS A 46 8.23 8.97 6.73
C HIS A 46 7.14 7.91 6.54
N LEU A 47 7.52 6.63 6.43
CA LEU A 47 6.58 5.51 6.37
C LEU A 47 5.66 5.48 7.59
N MET A 48 6.22 5.52 8.80
CA MET A 48 5.45 5.48 10.05
C MET A 48 4.52 6.69 10.21
N LEU A 49 4.98 7.89 9.87
CA LEU A 49 4.13 9.09 9.86
C LEU A 49 2.97 8.93 8.87
N THR A 50 3.23 8.37 7.68
CA THR A 50 2.18 8.13 6.69
C THR A 50 1.13 7.15 7.20
N ILE A 51 1.55 6.05 7.84
CA ILE A 51 0.64 5.07 8.45
C ILE A 51 -0.22 5.74 9.53
N ILE A 52 0.39 6.57 10.38
CA ILE A 52 -0.33 7.33 11.42
C ILE A 52 -1.34 8.29 10.80
N ASP A 53 -0.99 8.99 9.73
CA ASP A 53 -1.90 9.93 9.07
C ASP A 53 -3.07 9.20 8.40
N ILE A 54 -2.83 8.03 7.79
CA ILE A 54 -3.90 7.16 7.28
C ILE A 54 -4.87 6.77 8.42
N MET A 55 -4.34 6.32 9.56
CA MET A 55 -5.16 5.94 10.71
C MET A 55 -5.98 7.11 11.25
N LYS A 56 -5.39 8.30 11.39
CA LYS A 56 -6.10 9.50 11.85
C LYS A 56 -7.25 9.88 10.91
N VAL A 57 -7.02 9.84 9.60
CA VAL A 57 -8.06 10.12 8.60
C VAL A 57 -9.20 9.12 8.73
N CYS A 58 -8.89 7.83 8.89
CA CYS A 58 -9.90 6.80 9.09
C CYS A 58 -10.70 6.99 10.38
N VAL A 59 -10.05 7.36 11.49
CA VAL A 59 -10.73 7.66 12.77
C VAL A 59 -11.68 8.84 12.61
N VAL A 60 -11.22 9.96 12.04
CA VAL A 60 -12.08 11.14 11.79
C VAL A 60 -13.25 10.78 10.87
N ALA A 61 -13.01 9.94 9.86
CA ALA A 61 -14.03 9.47 8.95
C ALA A 61 -15.08 8.56 9.63
N LEU A 62 -14.69 7.81 10.66
CA LEU A 62 -15.61 7.01 11.48
C LEU A 62 -16.37 7.89 12.49
N ASP A 63 -15.75 8.93 13.04
CA ASP A 63 -16.42 9.82 14.00
C ASP A 63 -17.45 10.74 13.32
N ALA A 64 -17.21 11.13 12.06
CA ALA A 64 -18.06 12.03 11.29
C ALA A 64 -19.17 11.32 10.47
N GLN A 65 -19.54 10.07 10.83
CA GLN A 65 -20.51 9.24 10.10
C GLN A 65 -21.88 9.92 9.85
N GLU A 66 -22.29 10.88 10.69
CA GLU A 66 -23.56 11.60 10.54
C GLU A 66 -23.48 12.86 9.66
N ASP A 67 -22.30 13.48 9.53
CA ASP A 67 -22.12 14.81 8.90
C ASP A 67 -21.63 14.75 7.45
N LEU A 68 -21.18 13.59 6.98
CA LEU A 68 -20.54 13.44 5.68
C LEU A 68 -21.36 12.55 4.76
N ALA A 69 -21.41 12.92 3.47
CA ALA A 69 -22.24 12.22 2.51
C ALA A 69 -21.82 10.74 2.39
N PRO A 70 -22.77 9.78 2.24
CA PRO A 70 -22.50 8.34 2.32
C PRO A 70 -21.41 7.84 1.37
N GLN A 71 -21.19 8.52 0.25
CA GLN A 71 -20.15 8.16 -0.72
C GLN A 71 -18.71 8.34 -0.19
N PHE A 72 -18.50 9.12 0.87
CA PHE A 72 -17.18 9.40 1.44
C PHE A 72 -16.88 8.57 2.70
N HIS A 73 -17.90 7.97 3.33
CA HIS A 73 -17.77 7.30 4.65
C HIS A 73 -18.42 5.91 4.70
N SER A 74 -18.49 5.22 3.57
CA SER A 74 -18.90 3.81 3.63
C SER A 74 -17.87 3.03 4.46
N ALA A 75 -18.33 2.16 5.36
CA ALA A 75 -17.45 1.29 6.13
C ALA A 75 -16.49 0.49 5.23
N SER A 76 -16.92 0.19 4.00
CA SER A 76 -16.11 -0.46 2.97
C SER A 76 -14.93 0.42 2.49
N ASN A 77 -15.12 1.73 2.32
CA ASN A 77 -14.05 2.63 1.90
C ASN A 77 -13.00 2.77 3.00
N ILE A 78 -13.45 2.91 4.25
CA ILE A 78 -12.57 3.04 5.41
C ILE A 78 -11.78 1.74 5.61
N SER A 79 -12.43 0.58 5.47
CA SER A 79 -11.76 -0.72 5.51
C SER A 79 -10.67 -0.84 4.44
N ALA A 80 -10.95 -0.47 3.19
CA ALA A 80 -9.98 -0.56 2.10
C ALA A 80 -8.75 0.33 2.34
N VAL A 81 -8.92 1.51 2.94
CA VAL A 81 -7.81 2.41 3.29
C VAL A 81 -7.00 1.86 4.47
N LEU A 82 -7.66 1.29 5.48
CA LEU A 82 -6.98 0.61 6.59
C LEU A 82 -6.19 -0.62 6.12
N ASP A 83 -6.68 -1.36 5.13
CA ASP A 83 -5.95 -2.48 4.54
C ASP A 83 -4.63 -2.04 3.89
N ILE A 84 -4.58 -0.82 3.32
CA ILE A 84 -3.32 -0.22 2.82
C ILE A 84 -2.39 0.08 4.00
N ALA A 85 -2.89 0.66 5.10
CA ALA A 85 -2.08 0.92 6.30
C ALA A 85 -1.49 -0.37 6.89
N ILE A 86 -2.27 -1.45 6.90
CA ILE A 86 -1.81 -2.77 7.35
C ILE A 86 -0.69 -3.30 6.45
N GLN A 87 -0.83 -3.20 5.13
CA GLN A 87 0.20 -3.62 4.17
C GLN A 87 1.51 -2.83 4.29
N LEU A 88 1.43 -1.58 4.76
CA LEU A 88 2.58 -0.72 4.97
C LEU A 88 3.31 -0.96 6.30
N MET A 89 2.73 -1.70 7.25
CA MET A 89 3.32 -1.88 8.57
C MET A 89 4.62 -2.70 8.51
N PRO A 90 5.76 -2.15 8.96
CA PRO A 90 7.05 -2.84 8.94
C PRO A 90 7.18 -3.80 10.14
N MET A 91 6.36 -4.86 10.13
CA MET A 91 6.23 -5.78 11.27
C MET A 91 7.55 -6.51 11.58
N GLU A 92 8.26 -6.99 10.56
CA GLU A 92 9.53 -7.70 10.76
C GLU A 92 10.63 -6.75 11.26
N GLU A 93 10.67 -5.53 10.73
CA GLU A 93 11.66 -4.52 11.11
C GLU A 93 11.38 -3.95 12.50
N SER A 94 10.12 -3.97 12.95
CA SER A 94 9.77 -3.59 14.32
C SER A 94 10.44 -4.50 15.37
N GLN A 95 10.60 -5.80 15.08
CA GLN A 95 11.32 -6.72 15.95
C GLN A 95 12.81 -6.36 16.07
N ILE A 96 13.42 -5.90 14.98
CA ILE A 96 14.82 -5.45 14.98
C ILE A 96 14.97 -4.19 15.85
N LEU A 97 13.98 -3.30 15.81
CA LEU A 97 13.97 -2.10 16.65
C LEU A 97 13.93 -2.45 18.14
N ASP A 98 13.13 -3.46 18.52
CA ASP A 98 13.08 -3.97 19.89
C ASP A 98 14.44 -4.54 20.32
N ASP A 99 15.08 -5.34 19.49
CA ASP A 99 16.41 -5.90 19.77
C ASP A 99 17.46 -4.79 19.96
N CYS A 100 17.40 -3.74 19.14
CA CYS A 100 18.25 -2.56 19.27
C CYS A 100 18.03 -1.84 20.61
N HIS A 101 16.77 -1.72 21.04
CA HIS A 101 16.43 -1.14 22.34
C HIS A 101 16.98 -1.99 23.49
N GLN A 102 16.83 -3.33 23.43
CA GLN A 102 17.38 -4.24 24.43
C GLN A 102 18.91 -4.14 24.53
N LEU A 103 19.60 -4.06 23.39
CA LEU A 103 21.05 -3.85 23.36
C LEU A 103 21.45 -2.52 24.01
N HIS A 104 20.73 -1.44 23.71
CA HIS A 104 20.96 -0.14 24.32
C HIS A 104 20.86 -0.19 25.86
N LEU A 105 19.85 -0.87 26.39
CA LEU A 105 19.67 -1.05 27.84
C LEU A 105 20.82 -1.82 28.48
N LYS A 106 21.28 -2.91 27.86
CA LYS A 106 22.44 -3.70 28.34
C LYS A 106 23.72 -2.87 28.35
N LEU A 107 23.96 -2.08 27.30
CA LEU A 107 25.14 -1.20 27.22
C LEU A 107 25.12 -0.12 28.31
N LYS A 108 23.94 0.40 28.66
CA LYS A 108 23.79 1.37 29.75
C LYS A 108 24.14 0.75 31.11
N GLN A 109 23.75 -0.50 31.35
CA GLN A 109 24.07 -1.24 32.58
C GLN A 109 25.57 -1.56 32.72
N LEU A 110 26.28 -1.80 31.62
CA LEU A 110 27.73 -2.05 31.63
C LEU A 110 28.57 -0.78 31.83
N ARG A 111 27.98 0.40 31.65
CA ARG A 111 28.65 1.71 31.79
C ARG A 111 28.36 2.41 33.12
N GLY A 112 27.43 1.90 33.92
CA GLY A 112 27.10 2.37 35.27
C GLY A 112 27.72 1.49 36.33
#